data_AF-A0A3C1KRY4-F1
#
_entry.id   AF-A0A3C1KRY4-F1
#
_cell.length_a   1.000
_cell.length_b   1.000
_cell.length_c   1.000
_cell.angle_alpha   90.00
_cell.angle_beta   90.00
_cell.angle_gamma   90.00
#
_symmetry.space_group_name_H-M   'P 1'
#
loop_
_entity.id
_entity.type
_entity.pdbx_description
1 polymer ?
#
loop_
_entity_poly.entity_id
_entity_poly.type
_entity_poly.pdbx_seq_one_letter_code
_entity_poly.pdbx_strand_id
1 'polypeptide(L)'
;MPAADAAPASTTAGLSDAELKAFYEQRRQALRAGAEAGAGAALGLPLALNIANVSVSEARVRLLQPNGAAPQVIGIPSLQANDINLEGRPAELSASVEIAGEQALAITLQTRFTVSADQSKATVEALNVTITGATPEPVELLASGTIGINTQRAELALELASGEITGQGTLAYSSFESPQIDAELRLNLLDPALLLLAGPDAAATVSTDTDGEDTALPLDAIRLADTRADLRVERAVFGPHTINNLRLRLRALEGVLK
;
A
#
# COMPACT_ATOMS: atom_id res chain seq x y z
N MET A 1 24.33 30.20 -24.63
CA MET A 1 23.19 29.55 -23.95
C MET A 1 23.75 28.39 -23.15
N PRO A 2 23.80 28.45 -21.81
CA PRO A 2 24.20 27.29 -21.03
C PRO A 2 23.03 26.30 -20.91
N ALA A 3 23.39 25.02 -20.89
CA ALA A 3 22.54 23.85 -21.03
C ALA A 3 21.49 23.72 -19.90
N ALA A 4 20.32 23.21 -20.26
CA ALA A 4 19.25 22.88 -19.33
C ALA A 4 19.72 21.79 -18.35
N ASP A 5 19.51 22.04 -17.05
CA ASP A 5 19.68 21.07 -15.98
C ASP A 5 18.94 19.78 -16.30
N ALA A 6 19.67 18.67 -16.25
CA ALA A 6 19.09 17.34 -16.31
C ALA A 6 18.16 17.15 -15.10
N ALA A 7 16.91 16.78 -15.36
CA ALA A 7 15.97 16.40 -14.33
C ALA A 7 16.57 15.31 -13.43
N PRO A 8 16.35 15.35 -12.10
CA PRO A 8 16.85 14.31 -11.21
C PRO A 8 16.30 12.95 -11.66
N ALA A 9 17.20 11.97 -11.78
CA ALA A 9 16.85 10.63 -12.23
C ALA A 9 15.69 10.08 -11.39
N SER A 10 14.57 9.82 -12.05
CA SER A 10 13.33 9.29 -11.45
C SER A 10 13.39 7.78 -11.20
N THR A 11 14.60 7.20 -11.15
CA THR A 11 14.85 5.76 -11.14
C THR A 11 16.03 5.45 -10.21
N THR A 12 15.83 4.45 -9.36
CA THR A 12 16.84 3.90 -8.44
C THR A 12 17.54 2.67 -9.00
N ALA A 13 17.16 2.24 -10.21
CA ALA A 13 17.68 1.06 -10.88
C ALA A 13 19.19 1.18 -11.14
N GLY A 14 19.97 0.20 -10.66
CA GLY A 14 21.41 0.08 -10.93
C GLY A 14 22.32 0.85 -9.98
N LEU A 15 21.76 1.54 -8.98
CA LEU A 15 22.54 2.17 -7.93
C LEU A 15 23.02 1.11 -6.92
N SER A 16 24.30 1.11 -6.60
CA SER A 16 24.85 0.35 -5.48
C SER A 16 24.25 0.82 -4.15
N ASP A 17 24.34 0.01 -3.09
CA ASP A 17 23.83 0.37 -1.76
C ASP A 17 24.33 1.73 -1.25
N ALA A 18 25.56 2.10 -1.63
CA ALA A 18 26.15 3.40 -1.31
C ALA A 18 25.48 4.55 -2.08
N GLU A 19 25.15 4.32 -3.35
CA GLU A 19 24.51 5.30 -4.24
C GLU A 19 23.02 5.47 -3.92
N LEU A 20 22.32 4.40 -3.54
CA LEU A 20 20.96 4.46 -2.98
C LEU A 20 20.94 5.30 -1.70
N LYS A 21 21.89 5.06 -0.79
CA LYS A 21 22.01 5.84 0.44
C LYS A 21 22.22 7.33 0.14
N ALA A 22 23.10 7.65 -0.81
CA ALA A 22 23.34 9.03 -1.24
C ALA A 22 22.09 9.68 -1.87
N PHE A 23 21.36 8.94 -2.71
CA PHE A 23 20.10 9.39 -3.31
C PHE A 23 19.04 9.75 -2.25
N TYR A 24 18.83 8.88 -1.27
CA TYR A 24 17.91 9.14 -0.17
C TYR A 24 18.43 10.22 0.82
N GLU A 25 19.75 10.36 1.00
CA GLU A 25 20.34 11.49 1.73
C GLU A 25 20.06 12.83 1.05
N GLN A 26 20.24 12.91 -0.26
CA GLN A 26 19.97 14.12 -1.04
C GLN A 26 18.50 14.53 -0.97
N ARG A 27 17.59 13.56 -1.04
CA ARG A 27 16.15 13.80 -0.90
C ARG A 27 15.75 14.26 0.51
N ARG A 28 16.38 13.71 1.55
CA ARG A 28 16.23 14.18 2.94
C ARG A 28 16.73 15.61 3.11
N GLN A 29 17.83 15.98 2.47
CA GLN A 29 18.35 17.35 2.49
C GLN A 29 17.43 18.32 1.73
N ALA A 30 16.91 17.93 0.56
CA ALA A 30 15.97 18.75 -0.19
C ALA A 30 14.67 19.01 0.59
N LEU A 31 14.18 18.03 1.35
CA LEU A 31 13.04 18.19 2.24
C LEU A 31 13.35 19.05 3.46
N ARG A 32 14.54 18.93 4.07
CA ARG A 32 14.96 19.83 5.15
C ARG A 32 15.06 21.28 4.65
N ALA A 33 15.66 21.48 3.48
CA ALA A 33 15.72 22.79 2.85
C ALA A 33 14.32 23.33 2.49
N GLY A 34 13.40 22.47 2.02
CA GLY A 34 12.01 22.83 1.76
C GLY A 34 11.21 23.15 3.04
N ALA A 35 11.45 22.40 4.12
CA ALA A 35 10.87 22.65 5.44
C ALA A 35 11.43 23.93 6.08
N GLU A 36 12.72 24.22 5.91
CA GLU A 36 13.38 25.46 6.34
C GLU A 36 12.92 26.67 5.50
N ALA A 37 12.76 26.50 4.19
CA ALA A 37 12.19 27.53 3.32
C ALA A 37 10.69 27.78 3.60
N GLY A 38 9.94 26.75 3.98
CA GLY A 38 8.57 26.87 4.48
C GLY A 38 8.50 27.49 5.88
N ALA A 39 9.49 27.23 6.73
CA ALA A 39 9.60 27.82 8.07
C ALA A 39 10.01 29.30 8.06
N GLY A 40 10.63 29.77 6.98
CA GLY A 40 10.98 31.19 6.79
C GLY A 40 9.80 32.13 6.54
N ALA A 41 8.60 31.61 6.26
CA ALA A 41 7.41 32.42 5.96
C ALA A 41 6.31 32.39 7.05
N ALA A 42 6.49 31.67 8.16
CA ALA A 42 5.46 31.46 9.16
C ALA A 42 5.92 31.80 10.59
N LEU A 43 6.44 33.01 10.81
CA LEU A 43 6.42 33.62 12.14
C LEU A 43 5.01 34.20 12.38
N GLY A 44 4.06 33.33 12.73
CA GLY A 44 2.69 33.77 12.98
C GLY A 44 1.71 32.66 13.36
N LEU A 45 1.74 32.29 14.65
CA LEU A 45 0.72 31.53 15.40
C LEU A 45 0.52 30.05 14.99
N PRO A 46 0.44 29.12 15.96
CA PRO A 46 -0.09 27.78 15.69
C PRO A 46 -1.57 27.92 15.37
N LEU A 47 -1.90 28.05 14.08
CA LEU A 47 -3.27 27.92 13.63
C LEU A 47 -3.67 26.46 13.88
N ALA A 48 -4.53 26.24 14.87
CA ALA A 48 -5.22 24.98 15.04
C ALA A 48 -6.10 24.78 13.79
N LEU A 49 -5.57 24.04 12.81
CA LEU A 49 -6.28 23.71 11.59
C LEU A 49 -7.36 22.69 11.96
N ASN A 50 -8.59 23.16 12.06
CA ASN A 50 -9.76 22.32 12.27
C ASN A 50 -10.54 22.28 10.96
N ILE A 51 -10.52 21.13 10.28
CA ILE A 51 -11.25 20.92 9.04
C ILE A 51 -12.51 20.13 9.40
N ALA A 52 -13.66 20.79 9.30
CA ALA A 52 -14.94 20.19 9.63
C ALA A 52 -15.29 19.01 8.71
N ASN A 53 -15.10 19.19 7.40
CA ASN A 53 -15.37 18.14 6.41
C ASN A 53 -14.41 18.28 5.22
N VAL A 54 -13.84 17.16 4.80
CA VAL A 54 -13.22 16.99 3.48
C VAL A 54 -14.07 15.97 2.75
N SER A 55 -14.58 16.34 1.57
CA SER A 55 -15.28 15.42 0.69
C SER A 55 -14.69 15.47 -0.71
N VAL A 56 -14.38 14.29 -1.23
CA VAL A 56 -13.94 14.05 -2.60
C VAL A 56 -14.93 13.06 -3.19
N SER A 57 -15.53 13.40 -4.33
CA SER A 57 -16.51 12.58 -5.01
C SER A 57 -16.09 12.34 -6.46
N GLU A 58 -16.37 11.14 -6.96
CA GLU A 58 -16.13 10.76 -8.36
C GLU A 58 -14.68 10.97 -8.84
N ALA A 59 -13.71 10.83 -7.93
CA ALA A 59 -12.30 10.94 -8.28
C ALA A 59 -11.82 9.70 -9.02
N ARG A 60 -10.79 9.86 -9.85
CA ARG A 60 -10.18 8.75 -10.60
C ARG A 60 -8.67 8.86 -10.54
N VAL A 61 -8.00 7.78 -10.14
CA VAL A 61 -6.56 7.66 -10.20
C VAL A 61 -6.21 6.88 -11.47
N ARG A 62 -5.36 7.46 -12.31
CA ARG A 62 -4.87 6.83 -13.54
C ARG A 62 -3.44 6.38 -13.31
N LEU A 63 -3.25 5.07 -13.21
CA LEU A 63 -1.92 4.48 -13.08
C LEU A 63 -1.34 4.31 -14.48
N LEU A 64 -0.29 5.09 -14.75
CA LEU A 64 0.47 4.99 -15.99
C LEU A 64 1.23 3.68 -15.98
N GLN A 65 0.90 2.77 -16.89
CA GLN A 65 1.60 1.51 -17.01
C GLN A 65 2.90 1.71 -17.79
N PRO A 66 4.01 1.06 -17.39
CA PRO A 66 5.22 1.03 -18.21
C PRO A 66 4.91 0.41 -19.58
N ASN A 67 5.73 0.73 -20.59
CA ASN A 67 5.63 0.22 -21.96
C ASN A 67 4.41 0.68 -22.78
N GLY A 68 3.69 1.71 -22.33
CA GLY A 68 2.61 2.32 -23.12
C GLY A 68 1.30 1.52 -23.13
N ALA A 69 1.13 0.56 -22.21
CA ALA A 69 -0.14 -0.14 -22.00
C ALA A 69 -1.24 0.81 -21.47
N ALA A 70 -2.50 0.39 -21.64
CA ALA A 70 -3.65 1.20 -21.25
C ALA A 70 -3.61 1.53 -19.75
N PRO A 71 -3.76 2.79 -19.33
CA PRO A 71 -3.71 3.16 -17.92
C PRO A 71 -4.76 2.41 -17.12
N GLN A 72 -4.37 1.81 -16.00
CA GLN A 72 -5.33 1.25 -15.06
C GLN A 72 -6.06 2.41 -14.37
N VAL A 73 -7.38 2.37 -14.36
CA VAL A 73 -8.21 3.39 -13.73
C VAL A 73 -8.77 2.84 -12.42
N ILE A 74 -8.39 3.49 -11.32
CA ILE A 74 -8.99 3.27 -10.00
C ILE A 74 -10.01 4.37 -9.77
N GLY A 75 -11.27 3.98 -9.63
CA GLY A 75 -12.35 4.88 -9.23
C GLY A 75 -12.33 5.10 -7.73
N ILE A 76 -12.53 6.33 -7.30
CA ILE A 76 -12.80 6.70 -5.91
C ILE A 76 -14.17 7.38 -5.91
N PRO A 77 -15.28 6.61 -5.86
CA PRO A 77 -16.63 7.17 -5.83
C PRO A 77 -16.83 8.19 -4.71
N SER A 78 -16.28 7.90 -3.53
CA SER A 78 -16.36 8.79 -2.38
C SER A 78 -15.16 8.64 -1.46
N LEU A 79 -14.62 9.76 -0.99
CA LEU A 79 -13.72 9.85 0.15
C LEU A 79 -14.20 11.00 1.01
N GLN A 80 -14.50 10.72 2.27
CA GLN A 80 -15.00 11.67 3.24
C GLN A 80 -14.16 11.59 4.51
N ALA A 81 -13.78 12.74 5.04
CA ALA A 81 -13.15 12.85 6.33
C ALA A 81 -13.85 13.94 7.13
N ASN A 82 -14.19 13.62 8.38
CA ASN A 82 -14.95 14.49 9.26
C ASN A 82 -14.13 14.84 10.50
N ASP A 83 -14.29 16.08 10.97
CA ASP A 83 -13.74 16.56 12.23
C ASP A 83 -12.21 16.39 12.34
N ILE A 84 -11.49 16.55 11.22
CA ILE A 84 -10.02 16.55 11.23
C ILE A 84 -9.57 17.73 12.07
N ASN A 85 -8.79 17.44 13.10
CA ASN A 85 -8.33 18.43 14.06
C ASN A 85 -6.90 18.12 14.47
N LEU A 86 -6.21 19.17 14.94
CA LEU A 86 -4.85 19.07 15.46
C LEU A 86 -4.84 19.09 17.00
N GLU A 87 -5.98 18.88 17.63
CA GLU A 87 -6.18 18.99 19.08
C GLU A 87 -6.16 17.61 19.76
N GLY A 88 -5.74 16.56 19.03
CA GLY A 88 -5.69 15.19 19.54
C GLY A 88 -7.05 14.52 19.69
N ARG A 89 -8.14 15.12 19.16
CA ARG A 89 -9.45 14.47 19.16
C ARG A 89 -9.55 13.47 18.00
N PRO A 90 -10.31 12.38 18.16
CA PRO A 90 -10.54 11.44 17.07
C PRO A 90 -11.27 12.10 15.90
N ALA A 91 -10.80 11.80 14.70
CA ALA A 91 -11.40 12.11 13.42
C ALA A 91 -11.78 10.81 12.70
N GLU A 92 -12.75 10.89 11.81
CA GLU A 92 -13.23 9.75 11.03
C GLU A 92 -12.92 9.95 9.56
N LEU A 93 -12.52 8.88 8.88
CA LEU A 93 -12.32 8.85 7.43
C LEU A 93 -12.97 7.61 6.85
N SER A 94 -13.80 7.82 5.84
CA SER A 94 -14.45 6.76 5.07
C SER A 94 -14.12 6.94 3.59
N ALA A 95 -13.76 5.85 2.91
CA ALA A 95 -13.51 5.86 1.49
C ALA A 95 -14.15 4.65 0.81
N SER A 96 -14.58 4.83 -0.43
CA SER A 96 -15.00 3.78 -1.33
C SER A 96 -14.10 3.85 -2.55
N VAL A 97 -13.58 2.70 -2.94
CA VAL A 97 -12.66 2.55 -4.07
C VAL A 97 -13.17 1.41 -4.94
N GLU A 98 -13.19 1.64 -6.24
CA GLU A 98 -13.61 0.68 -7.26
C GLU A 98 -12.46 0.46 -8.23
N ILE A 99 -12.10 -0.80 -8.43
CA ILE A 99 -11.09 -1.19 -9.41
C ILE A 99 -11.82 -1.92 -10.54
N ALA A 100 -11.77 -1.34 -11.74
CA ALA A 100 -12.35 -1.95 -12.92
C ALA A 100 -11.49 -3.13 -13.41
N GLY A 101 -12.14 -4.23 -13.77
CA GLY A 101 -11.52 -5.47 -14.26
C GLY A 101 -12.59 -6.45 -14.74
N GLU A 102 -12.20 -7.67 -15.13
CA GLU A 102 -13.15 -8.74 -15.47
C GLU A 102 -14.07 -9.09 -14.30
N GLN A 103 -13.53 -9.01 -13.08
CA GLN A 103 -14.29 -8.96 -11.84
C GLN A 103 -14.06 -7.58 -11.22
N ALA A 104 -15.13 -6.79 -11.12
CA ALA A 104 -15.07 -5.48 -10.50
C ALA A 104 -14.81 -5.64 -9.00
N LEU A 105 -13.74 -5.01 -8.51
CA LEU A 105 -13.39 -5.03 -7.10
C LEU A 105 -13.94 -3.78 -6.42
N ALA A 106 -14.72 -3.96 -5.35
CA ALA A 106 -15.22 -2.87 -4.53
C ALA A 106 -14.58 -2.96 -3.14
N ILE A 107 -13.88 -1.89 -2.75
CA ILE A 107 -13.17 -1.75 -1.49
C ILE A 107 -13.83 -0.62 -0.70
N THR A 108 -14.28 -0.92 0.51
CA THR A 108 -14.77 0.08 1.47
C THR A 108 -13.77 0.19 2.61
N LEU A 109 -13.42 1.43 2.96
CA LEU A 109 -12.47 1.78 3.99
C LEU A 109 -13.16 2.65 5.03
N GLN A 110 -13.02 2.33 6.32
CA GLN A 110 -13.54 3.12 7.42
C GLN A 110 -12.51 3.15 8.53
N THR A 111 -12.07 4.34 8.91
CA THR A 111 -11.04 4.49 9.93
C THR A 111 -11.36 5.59 10.92
N ARG A 112 -10.93 5.36 12.16
CA ARG A 112 -10.86 6.37 13.20
C ARG A 112 -9.41 6.62 13.54
N PHE A 113 -9.00 7.89 13.49
CA PHE A 113 -7.62 8.28 13.74
C PHE A 113 -7.53 9.53 14.60
N THR A 114 -6.43 9.66 15.32
CA THR A 114 -6.08 10.86 16.09
C THR A 114 -4.78 11.42 15.57
N VAL A 115 -4.64 12.74 15.49
CA VAL A 115 -3.38 13.42 15.12
C VAL A 115 -2.81 14.08 16.35
N SER A 116 -1.52 13.88 16.61
CA SER A 116 -0.83 14.48 17.75
C SER A 116 -0.77 16.01 17.60
N ALA A 117 -0.78 16.73 18.74
CA ALA A 117 -0.80 18.20 18.74
C ALA A 117 0.44 18.84 18.08
N ASP A 118 1.56 18.12 18.07
CA ASP A 118 2.80 18.50 17.40
C ASP A 118 2.84 18.09 15.91
N GLN A 119 1.75 17.52 15.38
CA GLN A 119 1.60 17.05 13.99
C GLN A 119 2.67 16.05 13.56
N SER A 120 3.34 15.40 14.51
CA SER A 120 4.42 14.46 14.21
C SER A 120 3.89 13.05 13.93
N LYS A 121 2.74 12.69 14.51
CA LYS A 121 2.18 11.34 14.46
C LYS A 121 0.66 11.36 14.28
N ALA A 122 0.16 10.38 13.54
CA ALA A 122 -1.24 9.99 13.55
C ALA A 122 -1.36 8.57 14.12
N THR A 123 -2.32 8.34 15.00
CA THR A 123 -2.64 7.02 15.52
C THR A 123 -3.93 6.56 14.87
N VAL A 124 -3.88 5.38 14.24
CA VAL A 124 -5.05 4.70 13.67
C VAL A 124 -5.59 3.77 14.74
N GLU A 125 -6.76 4.10 15.29
CA GLU A 125 -7.41 3.31 16.34
C GLU A 125 -7.95 2.01 15.76
N ALA A 126 -8.69 2.13 14.65
CA ALA A 126 -9.21 1.01 13.88
C ALA A 126 -9.43 1.46 12.44
N LEU A 127 -8.84 0.72 11.51
CA LEU A 127 -9.06 0.80 10.08
C LEU A 127 -9.73 -0.49 9.64
N ASN A 128 -11.01 -0.41 9.31
CA ASN A 128 -11.79 -1.50 8.75
C ASN A 128 -11.77 -1.39 7.24
N VAL A 129 -11.36 -2.46 6.57
CA VAL A 129 -11.37 -2.57 5.12
C VAL A 129 -12.21 -3.78 4.74
N THR A 130 -13.22 -3.57 3.92
CA THR A 130 -14.05 -4.64 3.37
C THR A 130 -13.85 -4.69 1.88
N ILE A 131 -13.46 -5.85 1.37
CA ILE A 131 -13.21 -6.06 -0.05
C ILE A 131 -14.22 -7.08 -0.57
N THR A 132 -14.92 -6.71 -1.64
CA THR A 132 -15.96 -7.53 -2.28
C THR A 132 -15.70 -7.63 -3.78
N GLY A 133 -16.15 -8.72 -4.39
CA GLY A 133 -16.02 -8.96 -5.83
C GLY A 133 -14.80 -9.80 -6.24
N ALA A 134 -13.80 -10.00 -5.37
CA ALA A 134 -12.67 -10.91 -5.63
C ALA A 134 -12.96 -12.37 -5.26
N THR A 135 -13.76 -12.58 -4.22
CA THR A 135 -14.04 -13.87 -3.62
C THR A 135 -15.54 -14.02 -3.35
N PRO A 136 -16.08 -15.25 -3.28
CA PRO A 136 -17.49 -15.46 -2.97
C PRO A 136 -17.90 -14.87 -1.61
N GLU A 137 -17.00 -14.96 -0.63
CA GLU A 137 -17.16 -14.33 0.68
C GLU A 137 -16.35 -13.02 0.73
N PRO A 138 -16.84 -11.96 1.38
CA PRO A 138 -16.09 -10.72 1.56
C PRO A 138 -14.81 -10.94 2.36
N VAL A 139 -13.75 -10.23 1.98
CA VAL A 139 -12.51 -10.18 2.77
C VAL A 139 -12.59 -8.97 3.69
N GLU A 140 -12.53 -9.22 4.99
CA GLU A 140 -12.45 -8.21 6.03
C GLU A 140 -11.00 -8.08 6.51
N LEU A 141 -10.49 -6.86 6.54
CA LEU A 141 -9.16 -6.54 7.06
C LEU A 141 -9.30 -5.44 8.10
N LEU A 142 -8.88 -5.74 9.32
CA LEU A 142 -8.74 -4.81 10.41
C LEU A 142 -7.28 -4.40 10.52
N ALA A 143 -7.03 -3.11 10.64
CA ALA A 143 -5.69 -2.59 10.87
C ALA A 143 -5.68 -1.53 11.98
N SER A 144 -4.64 -1.51 12.80
CA SER A 144 -4.47 -0.49 13.84
C SER A 144 -2.99 -0.21 14.06
N GLY A 145 -2.64 1.01 14.47
CA GLY A 145 -1.24 1.34 14.70
C GLY A 145 -0.92 2.82 14.59
N THR A 146 0.32 3.14 14.21
CA THR A 146 0.81 4.52 14.20
C THR A 146 1.46 4.88 12.87
N ILE A 147 1.32 6.16 12.51
CA ILE A 147 1.84 6.76 11.29
C ILE A 147 2.66 7.98 11.70
N GLY A 148 3.97 7.95 11.45
CA GLY A 148 4.82 9.12 11.55
C GLY A 148 4.62 10.00 10.33
N ILE A 149 4.00 11.17 10.50
CA ILE A 149 3.66 12.10 9.40
C ILE A 149 4.94 12.64 8.76
N ASN A 150 5.88 13.11 9.59
CA ASN A 150 7.13 13.70 9.13
C ASN A 150 8.10 12.68 8.52
N THR A 151 8.08 11.45 9.04
CA THR A 151 8.94 10.37 8.55
C THR A 151 8.30 9.58 7.42
N GLN A 152 7.00 9.79 7.16
CA GLN A 152 6.19 9.00 6.23
C GLN A 152 6.34 7.49 6.47
N ARG A 153 6.31 7.11 7.74
CA ARG A 153 6.38 5.71 8.17
C ARG A 153 5.08 5.29 8.80
N ALA A 154 4.64 4.07 8.55
CA ALA A 154 3.52 3.48 9.25
C ALA A 154 3.93 2.12 9.83
N GLU A 155 3.44 1.82 11.01
CA GLU A 155 3.51 0.49 11.63
C GLU A 155 2.10 0.12 12.03
N LEU A 156 1.54 -0.89 11.36
CA LEU A 156 0.17 -1.34 11.51
C LEU A 156 0.15 -2.83 11.87
N ALA A 157 -0.60 -3.18 12.91
CA ALA A 157 -1.05 -4.55 13.13
C ALA A 157 -2.21 -4.84 12.19
N LEU A 158 -2.24 -6.04 11.60
CA LEU A 158 -3.26 -6.48 10.65
C LEU A 158 -3.97 -7.73 11.18
N GLU A 159 -5.28 -7.79 11.01
CA GLU A 159 -6.10 -8.98 11.18
C GLU A 159 -6.97 -9.15 9.95
N LEU A 160 -6.98 -10.35 9.37
CA LEU A 160 -7.72 -10.67 8.16
C LEU A 160 -8.75 -11.75 8.46
N ALA A 161 -9.94 -11.64 7.90
CA ALA A 161 -10.98 -12.65 7.98
C ALA A 161 -11.72 -12.78 6.63
N SER A 162 -12.03 -14.01 6.23
CA SER A 162 -12.87 -14.31 5.06
C SER A 162 -13.44 -15.71 5.24
N GLY A 163 -14.68 -15.82 5.72
CA GLY A 163 -15.31 -17.11 6.05
C GLY A 163 -14.53 -17.92 7.08
N GLU A 164 -14.02 -19.09 6.66
CA GLU A 164 -13.18 -19.96 7.50
C GLU A 164 -11.71 -19.48 7.59
N ILE A 165 -11.32 -18.51 6.77
CA ILE A 165 -9.95 -17.99 6.72
C ILE A 165 -9.79 -16.88 7.76
N THR A 166 -8.76 -16.98 8.58
CA THR A 166 -8.33 -16.00 9.56
C THR A 166 -6.84 -15.76 9.44
N GLY A 167 -6.43 -14.51 9.57
CA GLY A 167 -5.06 -14.06 9.42
C GLY A 167 -4.65 -13.02 10.44
N GLN A 168 -3.38 -13.01 10.82
CA GLN A 168 -2.79 -12.01 11.70
C GLN A 168 -1.41 -11.61 11.19
N GLY A 169 -1.08 -10.33 11.27
CA GLY A 169 0.14 -9.84 10.67
C GLY A 169 0.54 -8.44 11.11
N THR A 170 1.63 -7.97 10.51
CA THR A 170 2.15 -6.62 10.68
C THR A 170 2.52 -6.05 9.33
N LEU A 171 2.26 -4.77 9.14
CA LEU A 171 2.63 -3.98 7.97
C LEU A 171 3.45 -2.79 8.42
N ALA A 172 4.70 -2.74 7.96
CA ALA A 172 5.54 -1.57 8.06
C ALA A 172 5.61 -0.89 6.69
N TYR A 173 5.31 0.41 6.64
CA TYR A 173 5.50 1.25 5.48
C TYR A 173 6.58 2.29 5.76
N SER A 174 7.45 2.55 4.80
CA SER A 174 8.48 3.60 4.86
C SER A 174 8.79 4.13 3.47
N SER A 175 8.33 5.33 3.13
CA SER A 175 8.51 5.89 1.78
C SER A 175 9.97 6.20 1.40
N PHE A 176 10.89 6.22 2.37
CA PHE A 176 12.29 6.61 2.20
C PHE A 176 13.30 5.49 2.50
N GLU A 177 12.82 4.27 2.76
CA GLU A 177 13.70 3.12 2.99
C GLU A 177 13.31 1.96 2.08
N SER A 178 14.26 1.06 1.88
CA SER A 178 14.10 -0.19 1.15
C SER A 178 14.14 -1.34 2.17
N PRO A 179 13.11 -2.21 2.24
CA PRO A 179 11.87 -2.15 1.50
C PRO A 179 10.95 -1.01 1.95
N GLN A 180 10.13 -0.49 1.03
CA GLN A 180 9.13 0.53 1.33
C GLN A 180 7.89 -0.06 1.99
N ILE A 181 7.56 -1.30 1.68
CA ILE A 181 6.49 -2.06 2.33
C ILE A 181 7.13 -3.35 2.86
N ASP A 182 7.02 -3.61 4.15
CA ASP A 182 7.39 -4.89 4.77
C ASP A 182 6.16 -5.46 5.49
N ALA A 183 5.61 -6.54 4.95
CA ALA A 183 4.42 -7.19 5.47
C ALA A 183 4.76 -8.61 5.96
N GLU A 184 4.40 -8.94 7.20
CA GLU A 184 4.36 -10.32 7.68
C GLU A 184 2.90 -10.69 7.90
N LEU A 185 2.44 -11.79 7.31
CA LEU A 185 1.07 -12.29 7.49
C LEU A 185 1.11 -13.78 7.81
N ARG A 186 0.30 -14.19 8.78
CA ARG A 186 0.09 -15.58 9.15
C ARG A 186 -1.35 -15.93 8.92
N LEU A 187 -1.62 -16.97 8.15
CA LEU A 187 -2.96 -17.45 7.80
C LEU A 187 -3.15 -18.87 8.33
N ASN A 188 -4.35 -19.18 8.80
CA ASN A 188 -4.74 -20.57 9.07
C ASN A 188 -4.97 -21.35 7.75
N LEU A 189 -5.55 -20.70 6.75
CA LEU A 189 -5.95 -21.28 5.48
C LEU A 189 -5.59 -20.31 4.34
N LEU A 190 -4.94 -20.82 3.30
CA LEU A 190 -4.81 -20.10 2.03
C LEU A 190 -5.70 -20.78 0.99
N ASP A 191 -6.75 -20.07 0.59
CA ASP A 191 -7.60 -20.41 -0.55
C ASP A 191 -7.08 -19.66 -1.80
N PRO A 192 -6.92 -20.33 -2.96
CA PRO A 192 -6.59 -19.72 -4.24
C PRO A 192 -7.46 -18.52 -4.61
N ALA A 193 -8.70 -18.45 -4.13
CA ALA A 193 -9.56 -17.29 -4.29
C ALA A 193 -8.93 -16.00 -3.72
N LEU A 194 -8.14 -16.08 -2.64
CA LEU A 194 -7.38 -14.94 -2.11
C LEU A 194 -6.22 -14.51 -3.02
N LEU A 195 -5.72 -15.41 -3.88
CA LEU A 195 -4.71 -15.06 -4.89
C LEU A 195 -5.33 -14.30 -6.07
N LEU A 196 -6.63 -14.46 -6.34
CA LEU A 196 -7.34 -13.65 -7.33
C LEU A 196 -7.35 -12.16 -6.95
N LEU A 197 -7.28 -11.86 -5.65
CA LEU A 197 -7.16 -10.51 -5.14
C LEU A 197 -5.80 -9.86 -5.51
N ALA A 198 -4.80 -10.65 -5.87
CA ALA A 198 -3.52 -10.15 -6.40
C ALA A 198 -3.60 -9.73 -7.89
N GLY A 199 -4.77 -9.88 -8.53
CA GLY A 199 -5.04 -9.47 -9.90
C GLY A 199 -5.30 -10.65 -10.85
N PRO A 200 -5.99 -10.41 -11.99
CA PRO A 200 -6.40 -11.46 -12.94
C PRO A 200 -5.23 -12.20 -13.60
N ASP A 201 -4.04 -11.59 -13.63
CA ASP A 201 -2.82 -12.22 -14.15
C ASP A 201 -2.32 -13.40 -13.30
N ALA A 202 -2.70 -13.49 -12.02
CA ALA A 202 -2.42 -14.63 -11.16
C ALA A 202 -3.43 -15.78 -11.35
N ALA A 203 -4.59 -15.50 -11.96
CA ALA A 203 -5.66 -16.45 -12.20
C ALA A 203 -5.57 -17.12 -13.58
N ALA A 204 -5.00 -16.42 -14.56
CA ALA A 204 -5.03 -16.82 -15.96
C ALA A 204 -4.01 -17.91 -16.35
N THR A 205 -3.09 -18.29 -15.46
CA THR A 205 -2.05 -19.31 -15.75
C THR A 205 -2.29 -20.60 -14.97
N VAL A 206 -3.44 -21.23 -15.21
CA VAL A 206 -3.55 -22.69 -15.12
C VAL A 206 -3.60 -23.27 -16.53
N SER A 207 -2.64 -22.87 -17.37
CA SER A 207 -2.35 -23.58 -18.61
C SER A 207 -1.49 -24.78 -18.24
N THR A 208 -2.04 -25.97 -18.42
CA THR A 208 -1.35 -27.25 -18.32
C THR A 208 -0.33 -27.38 -19.46
N ASP A 209 0.81 -26.73 -19.33
CA ASP A 209 1.99 -27.02 -20.16
C ASP A 209 3.15 -27.39 -19.25
N THR A 210 3.33 -28.70 -19.10
CA THR A 210 4.60 -29.31 -18.72
C THR A 210 5.64 -28.97 -19.78
N ASP A 211 6.40 -27.90 -19.57
CA ASP A 211 7.79 -27.79 -19.98
C ASP A 211 8.49 -26.78 -19.07
N GLY A 212 9.56 -27.22 -18.45
CA GLY A 212 10.29 -26.48 -17.44
C GLY A 212 11.10 -25.34 -18.04
N GLU A 213 10.56 -24.12 -17.99
CA GLU A 213 11.33 -22.89 -17.92
C GLU A 213 10.68 -21.95 -16.89
N ASP A 214 11.53 -21.31 -16.10
CA ASP A 214 11.28 -20.42 -14.96
C ASP A 214 10.49 -19.17 -15.41
N THR A 215 9.22 -19.37 -15.76
CA THR A 215 8.36 -18.34 -16.34
C THR A 215 7.82 -17.50 -15.21
N ALA A 216 8.41 -16.32 -15.03
CA ALA A 216 7.98 -15.33 -14.06
C ALA A 216 6.47 -15.05 -14.21
N LEU A 217 5.74 -15.24 -13.12
CA LEU A 217 4.33 -14.89 -13.01
C LEU A 217 4.12 -13.41 -13.43
N PRO A 218 3.03 -13.02 -14.09
CA PRO A 218 2.76 -11.62 -14.37
C PRO A 218 2.28 -10.96 -13.07
N LEU A 219 3.09 -10.04 -12.53
CA LEU A 219 2.98 -9.48 -11.16
C LEU A 219 2.84 -7.97 -11.17
N ASP A 220 1.97 -7.49 -12.06
CA ASP A 220 1.89 -6.08 -12.39
C ASP A 220 1.16 -5.26 -11.32
N ALA A 221 0.39 -5.91 -10.43
CA ALA A 221 -0.28 -5.26 -9.30
C ALA A 221 0.66 -4.92 -8.12
N ILE A 222 1.84 -5.55 -8.01
CA ILE A 222 2.83 -5.30 -6.93
C ILE A 222 3.94 -4.33 -7.40
N ARG A 223 3.89 -3.87 -8.66
CA ARG A 223 4.98 -3.12 -9.34
C ARG A 223 5.34 -1.75 -8.80
N LEU A 224 4.57 -1.15 -7.89
CA LEU A 224 4.74 0.27 -7.54
C LEU A 224 5.45 0.54 -6.22
N ALA A 225 5.76 -0.48 -5.42
CA ALA A 225 6.48 -0.32 -4.17
C ALA A 225 7.51 -1.44 -4.00
N ASP A 226 8.72 -1.10 -3.52
CA ASP A 226 9.68 -2.09 -3.03
C ASP A 226 9.05 -2.83 -1.84
N THR A 227 8.47 -3.99 -2.14
CA THR A 227 7.56 -4.70 -1.25
C THR A 227 8.21 -6.02 -0.86
N ARG A 228 8.35 -6.22 0.43
CA ARG A 228 8.67 -7.51 1.02
C ARG A 228 7.43 -8.04 1.71
N ALA A 229 7.07 -9.28 1.43
CA ALA A 229 6.02 -10.00 2.13
C ALA A 229 6.53 -11.38 2.58
N ASP A 230 6.38 -11.70 3.88
CA ASP A 230 6.55 -13.05 4.42
C ASP A 230 5.18 -13.57 4.84
N LEU A 231 4.67 -14.54 4.07
CA LEU A 231 3.38 -15.17 4.29
C LEU A 231 3.60 -16.58 4.82
N ARG A 232 3.08 -16.84 6.02
CA ARG A 232 3.07 -18.16 6.65
C ARG A 232 1.65 -18.69 6.65
N VAL A 233 1.44 -19.91 6.18
CA VAL A 233 0.12 -20.52 6.08
C VAL A 233 0.15 -21.89 6.74
N GLU A 234 -0.75 -22.13 7.68
CA GLU A 234 -0.86 -23.43 8.35
C GLU A 234 -1.32 -24.52 7.38
N ARG A 235 -2.30 -24.22 6.54
CA ARG A 235 -2.81 -25.12 5.50
C ARG A 235 -3.13 -24.35 4.21
N ALA A 236 -2.59 -24.78 3.07
CA ALA A 236 -2.92 -24.25 1.76
C ALA A 236 -3.57 -25.34 0.91
N VAL A 237 -4.68 -25.02 0.26
CA VAL A 237 -5.44 -25.97 -0.56
C VAL A 237 -5.39 -25.53 -2.02
N PHE A 238 -4.75 -26.34 -2.87
CA PHE A 238 -4.64 -26.07 -4.30
C PHE A 238 -5.30 -27.23 -5.07
N GLY A 239 -6.57 -27.06 -5.42
CA GLY A 239 -7.35 -28.12 -6.08
C GLY A 239 -7.36 -29.40 -5.23
N PRO A 240 -6.88 -30.56 -5.74
CA PRO A 240 -6.83 -31.81 -4.99
C PRO A 240 -5.67 -31.89 -3.98
N HIS A 241 -4.76 -30.91 -3.97
CA HIS A 241 -3.55 -30.94 -3.16
C HIS A 241 -3.70 -30.08 -1.90
N THR A 242 -3.27 -30.62 -0.76
CA THR A 242 -3.18 -29.88 0.51
C THR A 242 -1.73 -29.81 0.95
N ILE A 243 -1.23 -28.60 1.18
CA ILE A 243 0.11 -28.33 1.70
C ILE A 243 -0.02 -27.80 3.11
N ASN A 244 0.69 -28.41 4.06
CA ASN A 244 0.72 -27.94 5.44
C ASN A 244 2.00 -27.14 5.71
N ASN A 245 1.92 -26.11 6.55
CA ASN A 245 3.02 -25.22 6.94
C ASN A 245 3.73 -24.58 5.74
N LEU A 246 2.95 -24.07 4.79
CA LEU A 246 3.48 -23.36 3.64
C LEU A 246 4.11 -22.04 4.10
N ARG A 247 5.31 -21.75 3.62
CA ARG A 247 5.96 -20.45 3.81
C ARG A 247 6.29 -19.86 2.45
N LEU A 248 5.75 -18.69 2.19
CA LEU A 248 5.96 -17.91 1.00
C LEU A 248 6.72 -16.65 1.39
N ARG A 249 7.84 -16.40 0.73
CA ARG A 249 8.56 -15.13 0.83
C ARG A 249 8.55 -14.51 -0.54
N LEU A 250 8.07 -13.29 -0.60
CA LEU A 250 7.94 -12.51 -1.82
C LEU A 250 8.75 -11.24 -1.61
N ARG A 251 9.69 -10.96 -2.50
CA ARG A 251 10.28 -9.62 -2.59
C ARG A 251 10.06 -9.08 -3.99
N ALA A 252 9.24 -8.05 -4.11
CA ALA A 252 9.09 -7.26 -5.32
C ALA A 252 10.02 -6.04 -5.25
N LEU A 253 11.11 -6.06 -6.03
CA LEU A 253 11.97 -4.89 -6.24
C LEU A 253 11.71 -4.35 -7.64
N GLU A 254 11.18 -3.13 -7.76
CA GLU A 254 10.87 -2.48 -9.05
C GLU A 254 10.10 -3.40 -10.04
N GLY A 255 9.25 -4.30 -9.53
CA GLY A 255 8.47 -5.22 -10.36
C GLY A 255 9.11 -6.58 -10.68
N VAL A 256 10.24 -6.93 -10.07
CA VAL A 256 10.85 -8.26 -10.17
C VAL A 256 10.67 -9.00 -8.85
N LEU A 257 9.98 -10.14 -8.88
CA LEU A 257 9.91 -11.05 -7.74
C LEU A 257 11.18 -11.90 -7.62
N LYS A 258 11.69 -12.04 -6.40
CA LYS A 258 12.70 -13.01 -5.99
C LYS A 258 12.29 -13.71 -4.71
#